data_AF-A0A423S070-F1
#
_entry.id   AF-A0A423S070-F1
#
_cell.length_a   1.000
_cell.length_b   1.000
_cell.length_c   1.000
_cell.angle_alpha   90.00
_cell.angle_beta   90.00
_cell.angle_gamma   90.00
#
_symmetry.space_group_name_H-M   'P 1'
#
loop_
_entity.id
_entity.type
_entity.pdbx_description
1 polymer ?
#
loop_
_entity_poly.entity_id
_entity_poly.type
_entity_poly.pdbx_seq_one_letter_code
_entity_poly.pdbx_strand_id
1 'polypeptide(L)'
;MRLPTYSASEKLNWLIGFTRIGLFSITYILTGSLDLFRGSLALAYIDPYNLEYLSFSIIQRLAKLQSIDFAVHFSTMDLTRNIDLELNPQRGRFDHTLPGWRTKVPSNELSKASLPSWFFNQWCGAIESLGFKISHQMPLISNGQGSSIYRLVFFSRHPLADRIWGDVAKERNLSLF
;
A
#
# COMPACT_ATOMS: atom_id res chain seq x y z
N MET A 1 -46.82 -7.82 27.59
CA MET A 1 -45.40 -7.66 27.20
C MET A 1 -45.26 -8.18 25.77
N ARG A 2 -45.19 -7.28 24.78
CA ARG A 2 -44.96 -7.59 23.36
C ARG A 2 -43.61 -7.00 23.00
N LEU A 3 -42.67 -7.84 22.55
CA LEU A 3 -41.42 -7.37 21.94
C LEU A 3 -41.74 -6.83 20.54
N PRO A 4 -41.17 -5.68 20.11
CA PRO A 4 -41.36 -5.21 18.75
C PRO A 4 -40.62 -6.12 17.77
N THR A 5 -41.32 -6.45 16.69
CA THR A 5 -40.87 -7.20 15.52
C THR A 5 -39.87 -6.38 14.72
N TYR A 6 -38.62 -6.84 14.64
CA TYR A 6 -37.62 -6.33 13.71
C TYR A 6 -37.94 -6.83 12.29
N SER A 7 -38.31 -5.90 11.40
CA SER A 7 -38.47 -6.13 9.96
C SER A 7 -37.12 -6.41 9.31
N ALA A 8 -37.07 -7.42 8.43
CA ALA A 8 -35.90 -7.86 7.69
C ALA A 8 -35.35 -6.84 6.65
N SER A 9 -35.80 -5.59 6.70
CA SER A 9 -35.42 -4.51 5.77
C SER A 9 -34.28 -3.60 6.25
N GLU A 10 -33.73 -3.81 7.45
CA GLU A 10 -32.64 -2.97 8.01
C GLU A 10 -31.24 -3.63 7.97
N LYS A 11 -31.06 -4.76 7.29
CA LYS A 11 -29.81 -5.56 7.37
C LYS A 11 -28.98 -5.69 6.09
N LEU A 12 -29.29 -4.95 5.01
CA LEU A 12 -28.45 -4.94 3.81
C LEU A 12 -28.05 -3.53 3.40
N ASN A 13 -27.03 -2.98 4.07
CA ASN A 13 -26.23 -1.87 3.53
C ASN A 13 -24.76 -2.00 3.96
N TRP A 14 -24.24 -3.23 4.02
CA TRP A 14 -22.79 -3.46 4.05
C TRP A 14 -22.26 -3.45 2.63
N LEU A 15 -21.99 -2.25 2.09
CA LEU A 15 -21.15 -2.11 0.90
C LEU A 15 -19.70 -1.98 1.37
N ILE A 16 -19.05 -3.12 1.65
CA ILE A 16 -17.58 -3.18 1.66
C ILE A 16 -17.17 -3.14 0.19
N GLY A 17 -16.92 -1.93 -0.32
CA GLY A 17 -16.50 -1.70 -1.70
C GLY A 17 -15.00 -1.95 -1.87
N PHE A 18 -14.64 -3.11 -2.42
CA PHE A 18 -13.34 -3.28 -3.08
C PHE A 18 -13.50 -2.87 -4.54
N THR A 19 -12.79 -1.83 -4.96
CA THR A 19 -12.70 -1.48 -6.38
C THR A 19 -11.38 -1.98 -6.94
N ARG A 20 -11.45 -3.06 -7.73
CA ARG A 20 -10.55 -3.22 -8.87
C ARG A 20 -10.83 -2.05 -9.82
N ILE A 21 -9.84 -1.54 -10.57
CA ILE A 21 -9.97 -1.05 -11.95
C ILE A 21 -8.63 -0.46 -12.44
N GLY A 22 -8.08 -1.07 -13.49
CA GLY A 22 -7.34 -0.34 -14.50
C GLY A 22 -8.34 0.35 -15.43
N LEU A 23 -8.05 1.60 -15.78
CA LEU A 23 -8.84 2.56 -16.58
C LEU A 23 -10.30 2.74 -16.13
N PHE A 24 -10.56 3.86 -15.44
CA PHE A 24 -11.82 4.51 -15.03
C PHE A 24 -11.81 4.75 -13.51
N SER A 25 -11.32 5.92 -13.11
CA SER A 25 -11.37 6.36 -11.70
C SER A 25 -12.82 6.58 -11.27
N ILE A 26 -13.39 5.64 -10.51
CA ILE A 26 -14.58 5.88 -9.71
C ILE A 26 -14.09 6.33 -8.33
N THR A 27 -14.32 7.60 -8.02
CA THR A 27 -14.13 8.13 -6.66
C THR A 27 -15.37 7.78 -5.85
N TYR A 28 -15.32 6.74 -5.03
CA TYR A 28 -16.27 6.60 -3.93
C TYR A 28 -15.81 7.51 -2.79
N ILE A 29 -16.37 8.71 -2.72
CA ILE A 29 -16.36 9.47 -1.47
C ILE A 29 -17.27 8.71 -0.52
N LEU A 30 -16.73 8.24 0.60
CA LEU A 30 -17.51 7.71 1.70
C LEU A 30 -18.49 8.80 2.15
N THR A 31 -19.72 8.77 1.67
CA THR A 31 -20.84 9.58 2.18
C THR A 31 -21.49 8.89 3.39
N GLY A 32 -20.69 8.22 4.21
CA GLY A 32 -21.06 7.82 5.57
C GLY A 32 -20.49 8.84 6.54
N SER A 33 -21.22 9.18 7.61
CA SER A 33 -20.68 10.06 8.66
C SER A 33 -19.29 9.55 9.09
N LEU A 34 -18.30 10.44 9.19
CA LEU A 34 -16.98 10.14 9.76
C LEU A 34 -17.08 9.47 11.15
N ASP A 35 -18.22 9.61 11.83
CA ASP A 35 -18.51 8.95 13.09
C ASP A 35 -18.58 7.41 13.02
N LEU A 36 -18.82 6.83 11.83
CA LEU A 36 -18.85 5.37 11.63
C LEU A 36 -17.45 4.73 11.78
N PHE A 37 -16.39 5.53 11.65
CA PHE A 37 -15.00 5.08 11.82
C PHE A 37 -14.45 5.35 13.22
N ARG A 38 -15.23 5.97 14.13
CA ARG A 38 -14.77 6.17 15.52
C ARG A 38 -14.62 4.81 16.19
N GLY A 39 -13.37 4.43 16.46
CA GLY A 39 -13.02 3.16 17.11
C GLY A 39 -12.87 1.97 16.17
N SER A 40 -13.02 2.14 14.85
CA SER A 40 -12.72 1.08 13.88
C SER A 40 -11.25 1.10 13.46
N LEU A 41 -10.67 -0.07 13.25
CA LEU A 41 -9.40 -0.22 12.54
C LEU A 41 -9.69 -0.38 11.05
N ALA A 42 -9.30 0.60 10.22
CA ALA A 42 -9.53 0.57 8.79
C ALA A 42 -8.22 0.40 8.02
N LEU A 43 -8.25 -0.43 6.98
CA LEU A 43 -7.09 -0.76 6.16
C LEU A 43 -7.44 -0.55 4.68
N ALA A 44 -6.58 0.15 3.95
CA ALA A 44 -6.60 0.15 2.49
C ALA A 44 -5.54 -0.83 1.95
N TYR A 45 -6.00 -1.83 1.19
CA TYR A 45 -5.11 -2.72 0.44
C TYR A 45 -4.90 -2.13 -0.96
N ILE A 46 -3.64 -1.82 -1.30
CA ILE A 46 -3.24 -1.16 -2.54
C ILE A 46 -2.45 -2.16 -3.37
N ASP A 47 -3.09 -2.68 -4.43
CA ASP A 47 -2.54 -3.74 -5.28
C ASP A 47 -2.47 -3.34 -6.76
N PRO A 48 -1.47 -2.53 -7.14
CA PRO A 48 -1.27 -2.17 -8.52
C PRO A 48 -0.60 -3.32 -9.28
N TYR A 49 -0.91 -3.41 -10.58
CA TYR A 49 -0.32 -4.44 -11.45
C TYR A 49 1.22 -4.37 -11.51
N ASN A 50 1.78 -3.16 -11.52
CA ASN A 50 3.20 -2.88 -11.55
C ASN A 50 3.47 -1.50 -10.91
N LEU A 51 4.73 -1.03 -10.88
CA LEU A 51 5.05 0.23 -10.19
C LEU A 51 4.49 1.47 -10.90
N GLU A 52 4.32 1.43 -12.22
CA GLU A 52 3.74 2.54 -13.00
C GLU A 52 2.35 2.95 -12.49
N TYR A 53 1.57 1.97 -12.02
CA TYR A 53 0.23 2.20 -11.47
C TYR A 53 0.21 2.43 -9.95
N LEU A 54 1.35 2.29 -9.26
CA LEU A 54 1.47 2.60 -7.83
C LEU A 54 1.62 4.12 -7.62
N SER A 55 0.59 4.91 -7.95
CA SER A 55 0.70 6.37 -7.88
C SER A 55 0.80 6.89 -6.44
N PHE A 56 1.82 7.70 -6.15
CA PHE A 56 2.00 8.37 -4.87
C PHE A 56 0.84 9.33 -4.55
N SER A 57 0.19 9.90 -5.56
CA SER A 57 -0.96 10.79 -5.35
C SER A 57 -2.17 10.06 -4.77
N ILE A 58 -2.33 8.76 -5.04
CA ILE A 58 -3.36 7.93 -4.40
C ILE A 58 -3.04 7.78 -2.91
N ILE A 59 -1.78 7.47 -2.58
CA ILE A 59 -1.32 7.35 -1.19
C ILE A 59 -1.53 8.67 -0.45
N GLN A 60 -1.17 9.81 -1.04
CA GLN A 60 -1.40 11.14 -0.45
C GLN A 60 -2.88 11.44 -0.19
N ARG A 61 -3.78 11.00 -1.08
CA ARG A 61 -5.23 11.18 -0.91
C ARG A 61 -5.76 10.31 0.22
N LEU A 62 -5.36 9.04 0.27
CA LEU A 62 -5.73 8.13 1.35
C LEU A 62 -5.15 8.58 2.69
N ALA A 63 -3.94 9.14 2.71
CA ALA A 63 -3.28 9.64 3.92
C ALA A 63 -4.04 10.79 4.62
N LYS A 64 -4.95 11.48 3.90
CA LYS A 64 -5.84 12.50 4.49
C LYS A 64 -6.92 11.89 5.39
N LEU A 65 -7.21 10.60 5.22
CA LEU A 65 -8.15 9.85 6.05
C LEU A 65 -7.39 9.36 7.28
N GLN A 66 -7.63 10.00 8.43
CA GLN A 66 -6.81 9.82 9.65
C GLN A 66 -6.83 8.39 10.22
N SER A 67 -7.90 7.64 9.98
CA SER A 67 -8.14 6.31 10.56
C SER A 67 -7.75 5.14 9.65
N ILE A 68 -7.05 5.39 8.53
CA ILE A 68 -6.72 4.35 7.55
C ILE A 68 -5.22 4.04 7.58
N ASP A 69 -4.91 2.76 7.77
CA ASP A 69 -3.59 2.16 7.58
C ASP A 69 -3.49 1.57 6.15
N PHE A 70 -2.27 1.29 5.66
CA PHE A 70 -2.06 0.76 4.30
C PHE A 70 -1.34 -0.58 4.29
N ALA A 71 -1.80 -1.49 3.43
CA ALA A 71 -1.06 -2.67 3.00
C ALA A 71 -0.81 -2.53 1.50
N VAL A 72 0.44 -2.36 1.09
CA VAL A 72 0.81 -2.02 -0.28
C VAL A 72 1.62 -3.14 -0.91
N HIS A 73 1.12 -3.64 -2.03
CA HIS A 73 1.86 -4.49 -2.94
C HIS A 73 2.91 -3.63 -3.68
N PHE A 74 4.19 -3.84 -3.33
CA PHE A 74 5.30 -3.18 -3.99
C PHE A 74 6.02 -4.17 -4.91
N SER A 75 5.89 -3.98 -6.23
CA SER A 75 6.45 -4.89 -7.24
C SER A 75 7.97 -4.78 -7.33
N THR A 76 8.67 -5.60 -6.56
CA THR A 76 10.15 -5.71 -6.60
C THR A 76 10.65 -6.23 -7.93
N MET A 77 9.86 -7.07 -8.60
CA MET A 77 10.20 -7.60 -9.92
C MET A 77 10.21 -6.50 -10.99
N ASP A 78 9.19 -5.66 -11.02
CA ASP A 78 9.13 -4.53 -11.97
C ASP A 78 10.25 -3.53 -11.69
N LEU A 79 10.51 -3.23 -10.41
CA LEU A 79 11.60 -2.34 -9.99
C LEU A 79 12.96 -2.82 -10.51
N THR A 80 13.34 -4.04 -10.16
CA THR A 80 14.67 -4.60 -10.43
C THR A 80 14.93 -4.76 -11.93
N ARG A 81 13.90 -5.03 -12.72
CA ARG A 81 14.03 -5.18 -14.18
C ARG A 81 14.12 -3.86 -14.92
N ASN A 82 13.46 -2.80 -14.41
CA ASN A 82 13.23 -1.60 -15.19
C ASN A 82 13.93 -0.34 -14.65
N ILE A 83 14.38 -0.29 -13.40
CA ILE A 83 14.87 0.97 -12.81
C ILE A 83 16.03 1.62 -13.57
N ASP A 84 16.94 0.82 -14.11
CA ASP A 84 18.06 1.32 -14.92
C ASP A 84 17.57 2.02 -16.20
N LEU A 85 16.52 1.47 -16.83
CA LEU A 85 15.90 2.05 -18.02
C LEU A 85 15.09 3.29 -17.67
N GLU A 86 14.44 3.28 -16.50
CA GLU A 86 13.68 4.42 -15.99
C GLU A 86 14.55 5.60 -15.60
N LEU A 87 15.89 5.49 -15.52
CA LEU A 87 16.78 6.66 -15.38
C LEU A 87 16.75 7.59 -16.62
N ASN A 88 16.40 7.06 -17.80
CA ASN A 88 16.22 7.86 -19.00
C ASN A 88 15.01 8.78 -18.83
N PRO A 89 15.15 10.12 -18.92
CA PRO A 89 14.02 11.06 -18.78
C PRO A 89 12.87 10.87 -19.78
N GLN A 90 13.13 10.19 -20.91
CA GLN A 90 12.09 9.84 -21.90
C GLN A 90 11.22 8.67 -21.43
N ARG A 91 11.63 7.96 -20.38
CA ARG A 91 10.85 6.93 -19.69
C ARG A 91 10.44 7.50 -18.34
N GLY A 92 9.15 7.45 -18.02
CA GLY A 92 8.58 8.16 -16.86
C GLY A 92 7.74 7.27 -15.96
N ARG A 93 7.82 5.94 -16.08
CA ARG A 93 6.86 5.03 -15.42
C ARG A 93 6.91 5.18 -13.90
N PHE A 94 8.11 5.31 -13.34
CA PHE A 94 8.32 5.40 -11.89
C PHE A 94 8.13 6.81 -11.32
N ASP A 95 7.88 7.83 -12.15
CA ASP A 95 7.65 9.20 -11.68
C ASP A 95 6.32 9.33 -10.94
N HIS A 96 5.33 8.50 -11.29
CA HIS A 96 4.10 8.42 -10.54
C HIS A 96 4.29 7.74 -9.19
N THR A 97 5.19 6.75 -9.11
CA THR A 97 5.50 6.01 -7.88
C THR A 97 6.24 6.86 -6.86
N LEU A 98 7.23 7.61 -7.31
CA LEU A 98 8.03 8.48 -6.46
C LEU A 98 8.38 9.77 -7.23
N PRO A 99 7.53 10.81 -7.14
CA PRO A 99 7.75 12.05 -7.88
C PRO A 99 9.12 12.69 -7.59
N GLY A 100 9.84 13.05 -8.65
CA GLY A 100 11.15 13.71 -8.56
C GLY A 100 12.28 12.82 -8.03
N TRP A 101 12.15 11.50 -8.10
CA TRP A 101 13.17 10.58 -7.57
C TRP A 101 14.54 10.71 -8.27
N ARG A 102 14.57 10.90 -9.60
CA ARG A 102 15.82 10.95 -10.37
C ARG A 102 16.78 12.03 -9.90
N THR A 103 16.26 13.22 -9.59
CA THR A 103 17.07 14.35 -9.13
C THR A 103 17.65 14.13 -7.73
N LYS A 104 17.15 13.12 -7.00
CA LYS A 104 17.63 12.74 -5.68
C LYS A 104 18.64 11.60 -5.74
N VAL A 105 18.82 10.94 -6.89
CA VAL A 105 19.78 9.84 -7.04
C VAL A 105 21.19 10.41 -6.85
N PRO A 106 21.97 9.92 -5.87
CA PRO A 106 23.38 10.25 -5.72
C PRO A 106 24.13 9.99 -7.03
N SER A 107 24.66 11.04 -7.65
CA SER A 107 25.24 10.98 -9.00
C SER A 107 26.52 10.13 -9.09
N ASN A 108 27.19 9.86 -7.96
CA ASN A 108 28.56 9.32 -7.96
C ASN A 108 28.76 8.08 -7.05
N GLU A 109 27.74 7.58 -6.36
CA GLU A 109 27.93 6.60 -5.26
C GLU A 109 27.07 5.33 -5.35
N LEU A 110 25.96 5.33 -6.11
CA LEU A 110 25.11 4.16 -6.22
C LEU A 110 25.56 3.26 -7.36
N SER A 111 25.97 2.05 -7.01
CA SER A 111 26.06 0.96 -7.98
C SER A 111 24.66 0.67 -8.56
N LYS A 112 24.60 0.18 -9.80
CA LYS A 112 23.33 -0.29 -10.41
C LYS A 112 22.62 -1.33 -9.53
N ALA A 113 23.40 -2.19 -8.87
CA ALA A 113 22.86 -3.21 -7.95
C ALA A 113 22.20 -2.60 -6.70
N SER A 114 22.61 -1.40 -6.29
CA SER A 114 22.08 -0.71 -5.11
C SER A 114 20.87 0.19 -5.41
N LEU A 115 20.67 0.56 -6.68
CA LEU A 115 19.62 1.49 -7.09
C LEU A 115 18.19 1.02 -6.76
N PRO A 116 17.80 -0.26 -6.93
CA PRO A 116 16.50 -0.75 -6.49
C PRO A 116 16.27 -0.55 -4.97
N SER A 117 17.24 -0.93 -4.14
CA SER A 117 17.13 -0.79 -2.69
C SER A 117 17.04 0.68 -2.28
N TRP A 118 17.82 1.55 -2.91
CA TRP A 118 17.73 2.98 -2.68
C TRP A 118 16.35 3.54 -3.04
N PHE A 119 15.80 3.18 -4.21
CA PHE A 119 14.49 3.65 -4.64
C PHE A 119 13.39 3.21 -3.67
N PHE A 120 13.41 1.94 -3.27
CA PHE A 120 12.49 1.39 -2.28
C PHE A 120 12.55 2.17 -0.96
N ASN A 121 13.75 2.45 -0.45
CA ASN A 121 13.93 3.20 0.79
C ASN A 121 13.44 4.66 0.66
N GLN A 122 13.68 5.31 -0.48
CA GLN A 122 13.16 6.67 -0.72
C GLN A 122 11.64 6.71 -0.80
N TRP A 123 11.03 5.70 -1.42
CA TRP A 123 9.57 5.56 -1.50
C TRP A 123 8.96 5.35 -0.10
N CYS A 124 9.56 4.46 0.69
CA CYS A 124 9.23 4.27 2.10
C CYS A 124 9.32 5.58 2.88
N GLY A 125 10.44 6.29 2.81
CA GLY A 125 10.64 7.57 3.50
C GLY A 125 9.65 8.66 3.06
N ALA A 126 9.23 8.66 1.80
CA ALA A 126 8.20 9.56 1.32
C ALA A 126 6.85 9.29 2.00
N ILE A 127 6.50 8.03 2.26
CA ILE A 127 5.27 7.67 2.98
C ILE A 127 5.40 7.94 4.48
N GLU A 128 6.58 7.71 5.09
CA GLU A 128 6.84 8.10 6.49
C GLU A 128 6.67 9.59 6.70
N SER A 129 7.07 10.42 5.73
CA SER A 129 6.85 11.87 5.80
C SER A 129 5.37 12.28 5.83
N LEU A 130 4.45 11.37 5.47
CA LEU A 130 3.01 11.55 5.62
C LEU A 130 2.49 11.15 7.02
N GLY A 131 3.40 10.84 7.95
CA GLY A 131 3.09 10.49 9.34
C GLY A 131 2.76 9.02 9.56
N PHE A 132 3.20 8.12 8.69
CA PHE A 132 3.05 6.68 8.89
C PHE A 132 4.32 6.08 9.49
N LYS A 133 4.16 5.04 10.30
CA LYS A 133 5.20 4.10 10.67
C LYS A 133 5.25 2.98 9.63
N ILE A 134 6.44 2.56 9.24
CA ILE A 134 6.64 1.38 8.39
C ILE A 134 6.86 0.15 9.26
N SER A 135 6.16 -0.94 8.94
CA SER A 135 6.42 -2.23 9.55
C SER A 135 7.78 -2.80 9.14
N HIS A 136 8.53 -3.34 10.10
CA HIS A 136 9.73 -4.13 9.82
C HIS A 136 9.42 -5.47 9.13
N GLN A 137 8.23 -6.02 9.35
CA GLN A 137 7.78 -7.24 8.68
C GLN A 137 7.25 -6.88 7.30
N MET A 138 7.99 -7.28 6.27
CA MET A 138 7.67 -7.05 4.85
C MET A 138 7.77 -8.37 4.07
N PRO A 139 6.74 -9.25 4.16
CA PRO A 139 6.74 -10.54 3.49
C PRO A 139 7.15 -10.42 2.03
N LEU A 140 8.12 -11.26 1.63
CA LEU A 140 8.60 -11.35 0.26
C LEU A 140 7.88 -12.49 -0.44
N ILE A 141 7.09 -12.18 -1.45
CA ILE A 141 6.36 -13.17 -2.21
C ILE A 141 7.20 -13.49 -3.45
N SER A 142 7.47 -14.79 -3.64
CA SER A 142 8.29 -15.31 -4.72
C SER A 142 7.49 -16.27 -5.60
N ASN A 143 7.97 -16.51 -6.82
CA ASN A 143 7.36 -17.46 -7.75
C ASN A 143 7.67 -18.94 -7.45
N GLY A 144 8.19 -19.26 -6.25
CA GLY A 144 8.68 -20.59 -5.89
C GLY A 144 10.01 -21.00 -6.54
N GLN A 145 10.52 -20.21 -7.49
CA GLN A 145 11.78 -20.45 -8.22
C GLN A 145 12.89 -19.46 -7.80
N GLY A 146 12.73 -18.83 -6.63
CA GLY A 146 13.70 -17.88 -6.07
C GLY A 146 13.62 -16.44 -6.60
N SER A 147 12.77 -16.16 -7.59
CA SER A 147 12.57 -14.78 -8.06
C SER A 147 11.55 -14.05 -7.18
N SER A 148 11.96 -12.95 -6.57
CA SER A 148 11.08 -12.07 -5.81
C SER A 148 10.08 -11.36 -6.72
N ILE A 149 8.78 -11.61 -6.52
CA ILE A 149 7.70 -10.95 -7.25
C ILE A 149 7.44 -9.59 -6.63
N TYR A 150 7.13 -9.58 -5.33
CA TYR A 150 6.77 -8.37 -4.62
C TYR A 150 7.04 -8.45 -3.13
N ARG A 151 7.07 -7.27 -2.50
CA ARG A 151 6.98 -7.12 -1.04
C ARG A 151 5.62 -6.59 -0.68
N LEU A 152 5.03 -7.15 0.37
CA LEU A 152 3.85 -6.56 1.00
C LEU A 152 4.33 -5.63 2.12
N VAL A 153 4.15 -4.32 1.91
CA VAL A 153 4.66 -3.27 2.81
C VAL A 153 3.50 -2.68 3.58
N PHE A 154 3.62 -2.66 4.90
CA PHE A 154 2.56 -2.15 5.77
C PHE A 154 2.95 -0.81 6.38
N PHE A 155 2.03 0.13 6.30
CA PHE A 155 2.15 1.49 6.83
C PHE A 155 1.04 1.73 7.83
N SER A 156 1.41 2.04 9.07
CA SER A 156 0.46 2.19 10.16
C SER A 156 0.57 3.55 10.84
N ARG A 157 -0.56 4.09 11.25
CA ARG A 157 -0.64 5.15 12.27
C ARG A 157 -1.13 4.57 13.58
N HIS A 158 -2.01 3.57 13.51
CA HIS A 158 -2.60 2.99 14.70
C HIS A 158 -1.68 1.92 15.32
N PRO A 159 -1.29 2.04 16.62
CA PRO A 159 -0.38 1.07 17.26
C PRO A 159 -0.90 -0.37 17.26
N LEU A 160 -2.22 -0.55 17.33
CA LEU A 160 -2.83 -1.89 17.24
C LEU A 160 -2.66 -2.52 15.84
N ALA A 161 -2.81 -1.74 14.77
CA ALA A 161 -2.59 -2.24 13.40
C ALA A 161 -1.14 -2.69 13.22
N ASP A 162 -0.19 -1.87 13.68
CA ASP A 162 1.24 -2.21 13.66
C ASP A 162 1.52 -3.54 14.38
N ARG A 163 0.92 -3.73 15.56
CA ARG A 163 1.05 -4.98 16.33
C ARG A 163 0.43 -6.17 15.62
N ILE A 164 -0.82 -6.05 15.15
CA ILE A 164 -1.53 -7.12 14.44
C ILE A 164 -0.72 -7.55 13.22
N TRP A 165 -0.26 -6.57 12.42
CA TRP A 165 0.57 -6.85 11.26
C TRP A 165 1.88 -7.51 11.66
N GLY A 166 2.58 -6.95 12.65
CA GLY A 166 3.83 -7.49 13.15
C GLY A 166 3.70 -8.93 13.66
N ASP A 167 2.51 -9.34 14.10
CA ASP A 167 2.22 -10.72 14.46
C ASP A 167 1.88 -11.55 13.21
N VAL A 168 0.89 -11.17 12.40
CA VAL A 168 0.42 -11.98 11.25
C VAL A 168 1.47 -12.14 10.15
N ALA A 169 2.29 -11.12 9.90
CA ALA A 169 3.27 -11.13 8.81
C ALA A 169 4.54 -11.92 9.13
N LYS A 170 4.69 -12.46 10.35
CA LYS A 170 5.80 -13.37 10.68
C LYS A 170 5.64 -14.66 9.88
N GLU A 171 6.71 -15.11 9.23
CA GLU A 171 6.73 -16.30 8.36
C GLU A 171 6.12 -17.58 8.99
N ARG A 172 6.12 -17.67 10.33
CA ARG A 172 5.57 -18.82 11.09
C ARG A 172 4.05 -18.84 11.24
N ASN A 173 3.34 -17.76 10.91
CA ASN A 173 1.89 -17.63 11.14
C ASN A 173 1.03 -17.96 9.91
N LEU A 174 1.61 -18.61 8.89
CA LEU A 174 0.93 -18.93 7.63
C LEU A 174 0.21 -20.29 7.62
N SER A 175 0.25 -21.07 8.71
CA SER A 175 -0.52 -22.30 8.83
C SER A 175 -1.70 -22.13 9.79
N LEU A 176 -2.88 -22.55 9.34
CA LEU A 176 -4.08 -22.69 10.19
C LEU A 176 -3.96 -23.91 11.13
N PHE A 177 -2.90 -24.70 11.01
CA PHE A 177 -2.60 -25.96 11.72
C PHE A 177 -1.10 -26.15 11.91
#